data_AF-A0A1A9GMH4-F1
#
_entry.id   AF-A0A1A9GMH4-F1
#
_cell.length_a   1.000
_cell.length_b   1.000
_cell.length_c   1.000
_cell.angle_alpha   90.00
_cell.angle_beta   90.00
_cell.angle_gamma   90.00
#
_symmetry.space_group_name_H-M   'P 1'
#
loop_
_entity.id
_entity.type
_entity.pdbx_description
1 polymer ?
#
loop_
_entity_poly.entity_id
_entity_poly.type
_entity_poly.pdbx_seq_one_letter_code
_entity_poly.pdbx_strand_id
1 'polypeptide(L)'
;MAMTHAGARRLPGHAETLESLDHALREVVRREGVDPQRDPDVVRRLAEGLVRAHDERSLTGAVVPVGDVEGMVGELMARVSGFGALQPLLDDPSVEEVWINDPSRVFVARNGRHELTNLMLTQAQVSELVERMLKSSGRRIDMSRPFVDAMLPEGHRLHVVLEGISRGFSAVNIRKFGARAQSTA
;
A
#
# COMPACT_ATOMS: atom_id res chain seq x y z
N MET A 1 21.68 -6.86 -18.03
CA MET A 1 21.03 -5.66 -18.58
C MET A 1 20.16 -5.07 -17.51
N ALA A 2 20.63 -4.03 -16.82
CA ALA A 2 19.87 -3.34 -15.78
C ALA A 2 18.92 -2.35 -16.45
N MET A 3 17.62 -2.57 -16.33
CA MET A 3 16.62 -1.57 -16.68
C MET A 3 16.57 -0.53 -15.55
N THR A 4 17.30 0.55 -15.74
CA THR A 4 17.15 1.77 -14.96
C THR A 4 15.71 2.25 -15.08
N HIS A 5 14.94 2.12 -13.99
CA HIS A 5 13.64 2.78 -13.85
C HIS A 5 13.90 4.29 -13.85
N ALA A 6 13.77 4.91 -15.02
CA ALA A 6 13.74 6.35 -15.14
C ALA A 6 12.58 6.85 -14.28
N GLY A 7 12.88 7.58 -13.21
CA GLY A 7 11.86 8.21 -12.38
C GLY A 7 11.04 9.15 -13.25
N ALA A 8 9.83 8.72 -13.61
CA ALA A 8 8.88 9.53 -14.36
C ALA A 8 8.71 10.86 -13.61
N ARG A 9 9.00 11.97 -14.29
CA ARG A 9 8.94 13.31 -13.73
C ARG A 9 7.47 13.63 -13.46
N ARG A 10 7.03 13.48 -12.20
CA ARG A 10 5.64 13.73 -11.79
C ARG A 10 5.22 15.15 -12.17
N LEU A 11 4.06 15.28 -12.80
CA LEU A 11 3.51 16.59 -13.17
C LEU A 11 3.02 17.32 -11.90
N PRO A 12 3.04 18.67 -11.89
CA PRO A 12 2.38 19.47 -10.85
C PRO A 12 0.90 19.08 -10.75
N GLY A 13 0.39 18.90 -9.53
CA GLY A 13 -1.01 18.47 -9.30
C GLY A 13 -1.25 16.95 -9.34
N HIS A 14 -0.21 16.12 -9.51
CA HIS A 14 -0.34 14.65 -9.47
C HIS A 14 -0.94 14.16 -8.15
N ALA A 15 -0.49 14.72 -7.02
CA ALA A 15 -0.98 14.33 -5.70
C ALA A 15 -2.48 14.63 -5.52
N GLU A 16 -2.93 15.83 -5.88
CA GLU A 16 -4.34 16.23 -5.83
C GLU A 16 -5.21 15.40 -6.77
N THR A 17 -4.70 15.12 -7.97
CA THR A 17 -5.38 14.27 -8.96
C THR A 17 -5.52 12.84 -8.44
N LEU A 18 -4.46 12.28 -7.85
CA LEU A 18 -4.47 10.95 -7.25
C LEU A 18 -5.45 10.86 -6.07
N GLU A 19 -5.51 11.87 -5.21
CA GLU A 19 -6.47 11.92 -4.10
C GLU A 19 -7.91 11.96 -4.59
N SER A 20 -8.20 12.80 -5.60
CA SER A 20 -9.54 12.90 -6.21
C SER A 20 -9.97 11.58 -6.86
N LEU A 21 -9.06 10.95 -7.62
CA LEU A 21 -9.33 9.67 -8.27
C LEU A 21 -9.44 8.50 -7.27
N ASP A 22 -8.64 8.48 -6.19
CA ASP A 22 -8.76 7.48 -5.12
C ASP A 22 -10.12 7.57 -4.44
N HIS A 23 -10.57 8.80 -4.13
CA HIS A 23 -11.90 9.02 -3.57
C HIS A 23 -13.01 8.53 -4.51
N ALA A 24 -12.96 8.92 -5.79
CA ALA A 24 -13.93 8.48 -6.79
C ALA A 24 -13.94 6.96 -6.96
N LEU A 25 -12.77 6.32 -7.01
CA LEU A 25 -12.64 4.87 -7.15
C LEU A 25 -13.25 4.13 -5.94
N ARG A 26 -12.97 4.59 -4.72
CA ARG A 26 -13.57 4.01 -3.50
C ARG A 26 -15.09 4.09 -3.52
N GLU A 27 -15.65 5.21 -3.97
CA GLU A 27 -17.10 5.37 -4.05
C GLU A 27 -17.72 4.46 -5.11
N VAL A 28 -17.09 4.32 -6.28
CA VAL A 28 -17.56 3.38 -7.31
C VAL A 28 -17.49 1.94 -6.83
N VAL A 29 -16.37 1.52 -6.24
CA VAL A 29 -16.20 0.18 -5.64
C VAL A 29 -17.28 -0.11 -4.61
N ARG A 30 -17.52 0.85 -3.69
CA ARG A 30 -18.56 0.73 -2.66
C ARG A 30 -19.94 0.58 -3.28
N ARG A 31 -20.27 1.43 -4.25
CA ARG A 31 -21.57 1.42 -4.95
C ARG A 31 -21.82 0.11 -5.69
N GLU A 32 -20.78 -0.45 -6.30
CA GLU A 32 -20.87 -1.70 -7.07
C GLU A 32 -20.73 -2.96 -6.21
N GLY A 33 -20.45 -2.81 -4.91
CA GLY A 33 -20.31 -3.94 -3.98
C GLY A 33 -19.11 -4.83 -4.26
N VAL A 34 -18.09 -4.30 -4.95
CA VAL A 34 -16.85 -5.01 -5.30
C VAL A 34 -15.98 -5.10 -4.05
N ASP A 35 -15.38 -6.27 -3.77
CA ASP A 35 -14.40 -6.38 -2.69
C ASP A 35 -12.99 -6.17 -3.26
N PRO A 36 -12.30 -5.04 -2.95
CA PRO A 36 -11.02 -4.73 -3.58
C PRO A 36 -9.92 -5.76 -3.39
N GLN A 37 -10.01 -6.58 -2.33
CA GLN A 37 -9.02 -7.59 -2.03
C GLN A 37 -9.30 -8.91 -2.74
N ARG A 38 -10.57 -9.20 -3.05
CA ARG A 38 -10.97 -10.44 -3.73
C ARG A 38 -11.09 -10.26 -5.23
N ASP A 39 -11.40 -9.04 -5.67
CA ASP A 39 -11.71 -8.69 -7.06
C ASP A 39 -10.75 -7.63 -7.63
N PRO A 40 -9.41 -7.79 -7.49
CA PRO A 40 -8.44 -6.77 -7.91
C PRO A 40 -8.53 -6.46 -9.41
N ASP A 41 -8.87 -7.43 -10.25
CA ASP A 41 -9.04 -7.22 -11.69
C ASP A 41 -10.27 -6.35 -12.01
N VAL A 42 -11.33 -6.45 -11.20
CA VAL A 42 -12.52 -5.60 -11.34
C VAL A 42 -12.15 -4.17 -10.96
N VAL A 43 -11.48 -3.98 -9.82
CA VAL A 43 -11.03 -2.66 -9.37
C VAL A 43 -10.07 -2.03 -10.38
N ARG A 44 -9.18 -2.81 -10.99
CA ARG A 44 -8.27 -2.32 -12.02
C ARG A 44 -9.01 -1.75 -13.22
N ARG A 45 -10.00 -2.48 -13.74
CA ARG A 45 -10.83 -1.97 -14.86
C ARG A 45 -11.58 -0.70 -14.49
N LEU A 46 -12.09 -0.60 -13.26
CA LEU A 46 -12.75 0.61 -12.77
C LEU A 46 -11.76 1.79 -12.68
N ALA A 47 -10.55 1.55 -12.18
CA ALA A 47 -9.49 2.54 -12.09
C ALA A 47 -9.07 3.04 -13.49
N GLU A 48 -8.82 2.12 -14.42
CA GLU A 48 -8.52 2.43 -15.83
C GLU A 48 -9.62 3.29 -16.47
N GLY A 49 -10.89 2.95 -16.23
CA GLY A 49 -12.04 3.71 -16.70
C GLY A 49 -12.08 5.14 -16.14
N LEU A 50 -11.83 5.31 -14.83
CA LEU A 50 -11.80 6.62 -14.18
C LEU A 50 -10.63 7.49 -14.66
N VAL A 51 -9.43 6.91 -14.78
CA VAL A 51 -8.26 7.64 -15.29
C VAL A 51 -8.49 8.08 -16.73
N ARG A 52 -9.04 7.22 -17.59
CA ARG A 52 -9.38 7.56 -18.97
C ARG A 52 -10.42 8.70 -19.04
N ALA A 53 -11.50 8.62 -18.26
CA ALA A 53 -12.53 9.66 -18.21
C ALA A 53 -11.98 11.00 -17.66
N HIS A 54 -10.97 10.95 -16.79
CA HIS A 54 -10.26 12.15 -16.34
C HIS A 54 -9.39 12.74 -17.44
N ASP A 55 -8.64 11.90 -18.16
CA ASP A 55 -7.78 12.33 -19.26
C ASP A 55 -8.59 12.97 -20.40
N GLU A 56 -9.76 12.40 -20.75
CA GLU A 56 -10.68 12.99 -21.73
C GLU A 56 -11.17 14.39 -21.33
N ARG A 57 -11.44 14.63 -20.03
CA ARG A 57 -11.80 15.97 -19.52
C ARG A 57 -10.62 16.94 -19.49
N SER A 58 -9.39 16.43 -19.44
CA SER A 58 -8.19 17.29 -19.49
C SER A 58 -8.02 17.94 -20.86
N LEU A 59 -8.47 17.29 -21.93
CA LEU A 59 -8.43 17.81 -23.30
C LEU A 59 -9.27 19.08 -23.48
N THR A 60 -10.31 19.27 -22.66
CA THR A 60 -11.13 20.48 -22.65
C THR A 60 -10.61 21.56 -21.70
N GLY A 61 -9.47 21.32 -21.03
CA GLY A 61 -8.87 22.21 -20.03
C GLY A 61 -9.60 22.21 -18.68
N ALA A 62 -10.54 21.28 -18.43
CA ALA A 62 -11.33 21.26 -17.20
C ALA A 62 -10.57 20.68 -16.00
N VAL A 63 -9.55 19.84 -16.26
CA VAL A 63 -8.71 19.19 -15.25
C VAL A 63 -7.27 19.05 -15.75
N VAL A 64 -6.34 18.79 -14.83
CA VAL A 64 -4.92 18.55 -15.15
C VAL A 64 -4.77 17.18 -15.85
N PRO A 65 -3.99 17.07 -16.95
CA PRO A 65 -3.74 15.81 -17.63
C PRO A 65 -2.92 14.82 -16.80
N VAL A 66 -3.18 13.53 -16.97
CA VAL A 66 -2.41 12.46 -16.33
C VAL A 66 -1.30 12.03 -17.29
N GLY A 67 -0.06 12.45 -17.00
CA GLY A 67 1.08 12.16 -17.89
C GLY A 67 1.46 10.66 -17.95
N ASP A 68 1.29 9.94 -16.85
CA ASP A 68 1.58 8.51 -16.73
C ASP A 68 0.32 7.76 -16.24
N VAL A 69 -0.48 7.31 -17.20
CA VAL A 69 -1.75 6.61 -16.94
C VAL A 69 -1.52 5.30 -16.20
N GLU A 70 -0.54 4.50 -16.64
CA GLU A 70 -0.26 3.19 -16.03
C GLU A 70 0.27 3.37 -14.61
N GLY A 71 1.16 4.33 -14.39
CA GLY A 71 1.62 4.69 -13.05
C GLY A 71 0.48 5.15 -12.13
N MET A 72 -0.43 5.99 -12.63
CA MET A 72 -1.61 6.44 -11.87
C MET A 72 -2.54 5.28 -11.52
N VAL A 73 -2.84 4.38 -12.46
CA VAL A 73 -3.62 3.17 -12.20
C VAL A 73 -2.93 2.29 -11.17
N GLY A 74 -1.61 2.10 -11.27
CA GLY A 74 -0.80 1.38 -10.29
C GLY A 74 -0.91 1.97 -8.89
N GLU A 75 -0.80 3.30 -8.76
CA GLU A 75 -0.95 4.00 -7.47
C GLU A 75 -2.37 3.85 -6.89
N LEU A 76 -3.41 3.94 -7.73
CA LEU A 76 -4.80 3.70 -7.33
C LEU A 76 -5.02 2.25 -6.87
N MET A 77 -4.48 1.29 -7.62
CA MET A 77 -4.55 -0.13 -7.27
C MET A 77 -3.84 -0.40 -5.94
N ALA A 78 -2.67 0.17 -5.72
CA ALA A 78 -1.96 0.07 -4.44
C ALA A 78 -2.83 0.62 -3.30
N ARG A 79 -3.49 1.77 -3.48
CA ARG A 79 -4.32 2.41 -2.45
C ARG A 79 -5.64 1.71 -2.18
N VAL A 80 -6.28 1.10 -3.18
CA VAL A 80 -7.62 0.50 -3.03
C VAL A 80 -7.57 -1.01 -2.84
N SER A 81 -6.76 -1.72 -3.62
CA SER A 81 -6.64 -3.19 -3.57
C SER A 81 -5.36 -3.69 -2.89
N GLY A 82 -4.31 -2.89 -2.87
CA GLY A 82 -3.02 -3.23 -2.25
C GLY A 82 -2.88 -2.69 -0.82
N PHE A 83 -1.62 -2.57 -0.38
CA PHE A 83 -1.22 -2.10 0.95
C PHE A 83 -0.89 -0.60 1.01
N GLY A 84 -1.46 0.18 0.08
CA GLY A 84 -1.32 1.63 0.03
C GLY A 84 0.14 2.06 -0.11
N ALA A 85 0.55 2.99 0.74
CA ALA A 85 1.89 3.56 0.69
C ALA A 85 3.01 2.55 1.03
N LEU A 86 2.69 1.40 1.65
CA LEU A 86 3.65 0.31 1.85
C LEU A 86 3.88 -0.53 0.59
N GLN A 87 2.97 -0.51 -0.38
CA GLN A 87 3.03 -1.40 -1.54
C GLN A 87 4.39 -1.34 -2.27
N PRO A 88 4.99 -0.16 -2.52
CA PRO A 88 6.31 -0.10 -3.17
C PRO A 88 7.43 -0.79 -2.37
N LEU A 89 7.37 -0.79 -1.04
CA LEU A 89 8.34 -1.49 -0.18
C LEU A 89 8.11 -3.01 -0.22
N LEU A 90 6.85 -3.43 -0.30
CA LEU A 90 6.48 -4.85 -0.41
C LEU A 90 6.80 -5.42 -1.80
N ASP A 91 6.74 -4.61 -2.85
CA ASP A 91 7.08 -5.03 -4.21
C ASP A 91 8.60 -5.04 -4.46
N ASP A 92 9.37 -4.25 -3.71
CA ASP A 92 10.82 -4.13 -3.90
C ASP A 92 11.55 -5.42 -3.47
N PRO A 93 12.16 -6.18 -4.40
CA PRO A 93 12.75 -7.48 -4.10
C PRO A 93 13.98 -7.42 -3.19
N SER A 94 14.56 -6.23 -2.98
CA SER A 94 15.67 -6.05 -2.04
C SER A 94 15.23 -5.76 -0.60
N VAL A 95 13.94 -5.51 -0.36
CA VAL A 95 13.36 -5.46 0.99
C VAL A 95 13.09 -6.87 1.49
N GLU A 96 13.60 -7.18 2.68
CA GLU A 96 13.44 -8.45 3.38
C GLU A 96 12.36 -8.38 4.46
N GLU A 97 12.36 -7.31 5.25
CA GLU A 97 11.40 -7.05 6.31
C GLU A 97 10.97 -5.59 6.33
N VAL A 98 9.75 -5.32 6.81
CA VAL A 98 9.20 -3.99 7.04
C VAL A 98 8.74 -3.89 8.49
N TRP A 99 9.08 -2.79 9.17
CA TRP A 99 8.61 -2.50 10.52
C TRP A 99 7.93 -1.13 10.58
N ILE A 100 6.79 -1.07 11.24
CA ILE A 100 6.15 0.16 11.68
C ILE A 100 6.15 0.13 13.21
N ASN A 101 7.13 0.80 13.80
CA ASN A 101 7.25 0.93 15.25
C ASN A 101 6.77 2.29 15.75
N ASP A 102 6.32 3.15 14.85
CA ASP A 102 5.66 4.44 15.07
C ASP A 102 5.12 4.84 13.69
N PRO A 103 3.93 5.46 13.57
CA PRO A 103 3.41 5.85 12.25
C PRO A 103 4.38 6.73 11.46
N SER A 104 5.16 7.58 12.12
CA SER A 104 6.18 8.43 11.49
C SER A 104 7.53 7.74 11.23
N ARG A 105 7.70 6.47 11.65
CA ARG A 105 8.98 5.74 11.54
C ARG A 105 8.77 4.35 10.95
N VAL A 106 8.77 4.28 9.63
CA VAL A 106 8.74 3.03 8.86
C VAL A 106 10.17 2.61 8.53
N PHE A 107 10.56 1.41 8.96
CA PHE A 107 11.88 0.82 8.69
C PHE A 107 11.77 -0.34 7.70
N VAL A 108 12.84 -0.58 6.97
CA VAL A 108 13.03 -1.77 6.15
C VAL A 108 14.33 -2.46 6.49
N ALA A 109 14.42 -3.77 6.23
CA ALA A 109 15.69 -4.47 6.15
C ALA A 109 16.05 -4.77 4.70
N ARG A 110 17.31 -4.51 4.35
CA ARG A 110 17.90 -4.90 3.07
C ARG A 110 19.27 -5.48 3.31
N ASN A 111 19.56 -6.64 2.74
CA ASN A 111 20.84 -7.32 2.92
C ASN A 111 21.23 -7.45 4.41
N GLY A 112 20.27 -7.79 5.28
CA GLY A 112 20.47 -7.90 6.72
C GLY A 112 20.72 -6.58 7.48
N ARG A 113 20.56 -5.40 6.85
CA ARG A 113 20.73 -4.09 7.50
C ARG A 113 19.43 -3.33 7.61
N HIS A 114 19.22 -2.65 8.73
CA HIS A 114 18.00 -1.89 9.00
C HIS A 114 18.16 -0.44 8.54
N GLU A 115 17.14 0.09 7.87
CA GLU A 115 17.15 1.42 7.26
C GLU A 115 15.83 2.13 7.59
N LEU A 116 15.90 3.40 7.98
CA LEU A 116 14.70 4.25 8.08
C LEU A 116 14.31 4.72 6.67
N THR A 117 13.04 4.56 6.33
CA THR A 117 12.50 5.04 5.05
C THR A 117 12.05 6.51 5.16
N ASN A 118 11.78 7.13 4.02
CA ASN A 118 11.13 8.44 3.95
C ASN A 118 9.59 8.36 4.06
N LEU A 119 9.02 7.16 4.25
CA LEU A 119 7.58 6.99 4.37
C LEU A 119 7.12 7.38 5.77
N MET A 120 6.19 8.33 5.81
CA MET A 120 5.50 8.74 7.03
C MET A 120 4.02 8.41 6.90
N LEU A 121 3.47 7.76 7.92
CA LEU A 121 2.07 7.38 8.03
C LEU A 121 1.42 8.08 9.22
N THR A 122 0.10 8.19 9.19
CA THR A 122 -0.72 8.55 10.34
C THR A 122 -1.18 7.30 11.09
N GLN A 123 -1.58 7.44 12.35
CA GLN A 123 -2.15 6.33 13.13
C GLN A 123 -3.39 5.71 12.45
N ALA A 124 -4.22 6.55 11.82
CA ALA A 124 -5.36 6.12 11.03
C ALA A 124 -4.92 5.26 9.83
N GLN A 125 -3.89 5.70 9.08
CA GLN A 125 -3.36 4.92 7.96
C GLN A 125 -2.78 3.58 8.40
N VAL A 126 -2.09 3.52 9.54
CA VAL A 126 -1.59 2.24 10.09
C VAL A 126 -2.76 1.33 10.49
N SER A 127 -3.81 1.88 11.10
CA SER A 127 -4.99 1.12 11.52
C SER A 127 -5.74 0.54 10.31
N GLU A 128 -5.98 1.35 9.27
CA GLU A 128 -6.60 0.89 8.01
C GLU A 128 -5.77 -0.17 7.29
N LEU A 129 -4.44 -0.02 7.32
CA LEU A 129 -3.51 -1.00 6.76
C LEU A 129 -3.61 -2.35 7.48
N VAL A 130 -3.59 -2.34 8.82
CA VAL A 130 -3.73 -3.53 9.65
C VAL A 130 -5.07 -4.22 9.40
N GLU A 131 -6.17 -3.46 9.40
CA GLU A 131 -7.51 -4.01 9.16
C GLU A 131 -7.57 -4.73 7.80
N ARG A 132 -7.02 -4.10 6.76
CA ARG A 132 -6.95 -4.67 5.41
C ARG A 132 -6.11 -5.94 5.37
N MET A 133 -4.93 -5.95 5.98
CA MET A 133 -4.07 -7.12 6.06
C MET A 133 -4.72 -8.30 6.81
N LEU A 134 -5.49 -8.01 7.86
CA LEU A 134 -6.18 -9.03 8.62
C LEU A 134 -7.43 -9.54 7.90
N LYS A 135 -8.12 -8.68 7.14
CA LYS A 135 -9.26 -9.07 6.31
C LYS A 135 -8.87 -10.12 5.25
N SER A 136 -7.72 -9.98 4.60
CA SER A 136 -7.25 -10.98 3.61
C SER A 136 -6.87 -12.32 4.26
N SER A 137 -6.41 -12.31 5.50
CA SER A 137 -6.05 -13.53 6.25
C SER A 137 -7.21 -14.17 7.03
N GLY A 138 -8.37 -13.49 7.11
CA GLY A 138 -9.52 -13.93 7.93
C GLY A 138 -9.25 -13.86 9.44
N ARG A 139 -8.23 -13.12 9.87
CA ARG A 139 -7.88 -12.94 11.28
C ARG A 139 -8.49 -11.65 11.85
N ARG A 140 -8.50 -11.55 13.18
CA ARG A 140 -9.00 -10.39 13.92
C ARG A 140 -8.07 -10.10 15.09
N ILE A 141 -8.00 -8.83 15.46
CA ILE A 141 -7.24 -8.32 16.59
C ILE A 141 -8.16 -7.37 17.37
N ASP A 142 -8.13 -7.44 18.69
CA ASP A 142 -8.97 -6.62 19.58
C ASP A 142 -8.30 -6.48 20.96
N MET A 143 -8.92 -5.72 21.87
CA MET A 143 -8.34 -5.47 23.19
C MET A 143 -8.22 -6.73 24.08
N SER A 144 -8.98 -7.79 23.80
CA SER A 144 -8.84 -9.08 24.51
C SER A 144 -7.69 -9.93 23.95
N ARG A 145 -7.31 -9.68 22.69
CA ARG A 145 -6.20 -10.31 21.96
C ARG A 145 -5.37 -9.23 21.26
N PRO A 146 -4.48 -8.55 22.00
CA PRO A 146 -3.79 -7.35 21.51
C PRO A 146 -2.63 -7.66 20.57
N PHE A 147 -2.49 -8.89 20.11
CA PHE A 147 -1.52 -9.27 19.09
C PHE A 147 -2.09 -10.35 18.18
N VAL A 148 -1.61 -10.40 16.93
CA VAL A 148 -2.02 -11.40 15.95
C VAL A 148 -0.89 -11.72 14.98
N ASP A 149 -0.79 -12.99 14.62
CA ASP A 149 0.03 -13.48 13.52
C ASP A 149 -0.85 -13.90 12.34
N ALA A 150 -0.44 -13.52 11.14
CA ALA A 150 -1.17 -13.81 9.90
C ALA A 150 -0.23 -14.07 8.72
N MET A 151 -0.77 -14.66 7.67
CA MET A 151 -0.12 -14.71 6.37
C MET A 151 -0.86 -13.78 5.42
N LEU A 152 -0.11 -12.89 4.77
CA LEU A 152 -0.59 -12.02 3.72
C LEU A 152 -0.58 -12.76 2.37
N PRO A 153 -1.24 -12.19 1.34
CA PRO A 153 -0.96 -12.52 -0.05
C PRO A 153 0.55 -12.61 -0.34
N GLU A 154 0.95 -13.43 -1.30
CA GLU A 154 2.36 -13.75 -1.60
C GLU A 154 3.12 -14.48 -0.46
N GLY A 155 2.41 -14.96 0.57
CA GLY A 155 2.98 -15.76 1.65
C GLY A 155 3.79 -14.97 2.68
N HIS A 156 3.73 -13.63 2.66
CA HIS A 156 4.44 -12.80 3.64
C HIS A 156 3.86 -13.03 5.03
N ARG A 157 4.72 -13.02 6.05
CA ARG A 157 4.29 -13.18 7.44
C ARG A 157 4.07 -11.82 8.07
N LEU A 158 2.91 -11.65 8.68
CA LEU A 158 2.52 -10.46 9.42
C LEU A 158 2.47 -10.77 10.91
N HIS A 159 3.05 -9.88 11.71
CA HIS A 159 2.83 -9.79 13.14
C HIS A 159 2.36 -8.37 13.49
N VAL A 160 1.27 -8.24 14.24
CA VAL A 160 0.75 -6.95 14.71
C VAL A 160 0.57 -6.99 16.21
N VAL A 161 0.89 -5.89 16.87
CA VAL A 161 0.60 -5.63 18.29
C VAL A 161 -0.18 -4.33 18.39
N LEU A 162 -1.38 -4.35 18.98
CA LEU A 162 -2.19 -3.16 19.23
C LEU A 162 -1.55 -2.27 20.30
N GLU A 163 -1.91 -0.99 20.23
CA GLU A 163 -1.62 -0.02 21.27
C GLU A 163 -2.19 -0.47 22.64
N GLY A 164 -1.46 -0.20 23.72
CA GLY A 164 -1.90 -0.51 25.09
C GLY A 164 -0.90 -1.26 25.95
N ILE A 165 0.20 -1.78 25.39
CA ILE A 165 1.22 -2.54 26.14
C ILE A 165 2.58 -1.82 26.24
N SER A 166 2.92 -0.84 25.39
CA SER A 166 4.15 -0.04 25.62
C SER A 166 4.21 1.38 25.04
N ARG A 167 3.54 1.68 23.92
CA ARG A 167 3.54 3.01 23.27
C ARG A 167 2.20 3.24 22.56
N GLY A 168 1.72 4.48 22.48
CA GLY A 168 0.36 4.85 22.02
C GLY A 168 0.08 4.67 20.52
N PHE A 169 0.60 3.59 19.92
CA PHE A 169 0.40 3.22 18.52
C PHE A 169 0.48 1.69 18.37
N SER A 170 -0.07 1.17 17.28
CA SER A 170 0.09 -0.25 16.93
C SER A 170 1.45 -0.48 16.26
N ALA A 171 2.13 -1.56 16.65
CA ALA A 171 3.37 -2.00 16.01
C ALA A 171 3.08 -3.07 14.96
N VAL A 172 3.73 -2.96 13.80
CA VAL A 172 3.56 -3.89 12.67
C VAL A 172 4.91 -4.40 12.22
N ASN A 173 5.04 -5.71 12.06
CA ASN A 173 6.19 -6.36 11.41
C ASN A 173 5.71 -7.23 10.26
N ILE A 174 6.34 -7.05 9.09
CA ILE A 174 6.08 -7.85 7.90
C ILE A 174 7.40 -8.47 7.47
N ARG A 175 7.46 -9.81 7.42
CA ARG A 175 8.59 -10.56 6.87
C ARG A 175 8.20 -11.07 5.49
N LYS A 176 8.90 -10.62 4.46
CA LYS A 176 8.58 -11.00 3.09
C LYS A 176 8.99 -12.45 2.80
N PHE A 177 8.14 -13.14 2.06
CA PHE A 177 8.45 -14.47 1.54
C PHE A 177 9.39 -14.36 0.34
N GLY A 178 10.35 -15.28 0.21
CA GLY A 178 11.30 -15.29 -0.92
C GLY A 178 12.43 -14.26 -0.87
N ALA A 179 12.43 -13.36 0.12
CA ALA A 179 13.59 -12.54 0.44
C ALA A 179 14.73 -13.48 0.89
N ARG A 180 15.85 -13.49 0.16
CA ARG A 180 17.00 -14.35 0.46
C ARG A 180 17.48 -14.07 1.88
N ALA A 181 17.17 -14.95 2.83
CA ALA A 181 17.89 -14.99 4.08
C ALA A 181 19.34 -15.38 3.75
N GLN A 182 20.26 -14.42 3.79
CA GLN A 182 21.67 -14.79 3.85
C GLN A 182 21.91 -15.41 5.23
N SER A 183 21.86 -16.75 5.27
CA SER A 183 22.32 -17.51 6.42
C SER A 183 23.77 -17.10 6.69
N THR A 184 24.02 -16.39 7.77
CA THR A 184 25.37 -16.08 8.22
C THR A 184 25.98 -17.41 8.69
N ALA A 185 27.01 -17.86 7.99
CA ALA A 185 27.89 -18.94 8.43
C ALA A 185 28.94 -18.43 9.41
#